data_AF-A0A076HU82-F1
#
_entry.id   AF-A0A076HU82-F1
#
_cell.length_a   1.000
_cell.length_b   1.000
_cell.length_c   1.000
_cell.angle_alpha   90.00
_cell.angle_beta   90.00
_cell.angle_gamma   90.00
#
_symmetry.space_group_name_H-M   'P 1'
#
loop_
_entity.id
_entity.type
_entity.pdbx_description
1 polymer ?
#
loop_
_entity_poly.entity_id
_entity_poly.type
_entity_poly.pdbx_seq_one_letter_code
_entity_poly.pdbx_strand_id
1 'polypeptide(L)'
;MRRQGKVGFRFTSGSSTVVPPEYDEIRDLHHDGLLLVRQGAKWGVLNAKGRLTLPLEYDAIRATAANGFVLPVVEQAGRFGYLGPDGKLLTPIKYATAAPFAQDVARVTTATGQPGYLDSRGREFWDDK
;
A
#
# COMPACT_ATOMS: atom_id res chain seq x y z
N MET A 1 9.11 -6.91 19.17
CA MET A 1 8.64 -7.52 20.45
C MET A 1 7.34 -8.26 20.16
N ARG A 2 7.01 -9.35 20.84
CA ARG A 2 5.74 -10.07 20.66
C ARG A 2 4.98 -10.14 21.98
N ARG A 3 3.67 -9.88 21.97
CA ARG A 3 2.78 -10.05 23.13
C ARG A 3 1.45 -10.62 22.65
N GLN A 4 1.06 -11.78 23.18
CA GLN A 4 -0.21 -12.47 22.84
C GLN A 4 -0.45 -12.64 21.32
N GLY A 5 0.57 -13.05 20.57
CA GLY A 5 0.46 -13.25 19.11
C GLY A 5 0.61 -11.99 18.27
N LYS A 6 0.54 -10.79 18.87
CA LYS A 6 0.77 -9.52 18.18
C LYS A 6 2.25 -9.20 18.07
N VAL A 7 2.63 -8.58 16.96
CA VAL A 7 4.00 -8.20 16.59
C VAL A 7 4.16 -6.69 16.70
N GLY A 8 5.20 -6.24 17.39
CA GLY A 8 5.67 -4.86 17.39
C GLY A 8 7.03 -4.75 16.70
N PHE A 9 7.24 -3.64 15.99
CA PHE A 9 8.47 -3.35 15.24
C PHE A 9 9.30 -2.28 15.96
N ARG A 10 10.62 -2.45 15.94
CA ARG A 10 11.57 -1.45 16.48
C ARG A 10 12.49 -1.04 15.36
N PHE A 11 12.49 0.25 15.04
CA PHE A 11 13.51 0.84 14.17
C PHE A 11 14.84 0.89 14.96
N THR A 12 15.93 0.37 14.39
CA THR A 12 17.26 0.38 15.04
C THR A 12 18.21 1.46 14.51
N SER A 13 17.77 2.26 13.53
CA SER A 13 18.54 3.40 13.03
C SER A 13 18.22 4.67 13.83
N GLY A 14 18.95 4.92 14.92
CA GLY A 14 19.10 6.20 15.61
C GLY A 14 17.88 6.85 16.28
N SER A 15 16.65 6.54 15.87
CA SER A 15 15.40 7.00 16.46
C SER A 15 14.68 5.83 17.13
N SER A 16 14.49 5.95 18.45
CA SER A 16 13.80 4.99 19.30
C SER A 16 12.27 4.97 19.07
N THR A 17 11.81 4.96 17.81
CA THR A 17 10.40 4.76 17.53
C THR A 17 10.07 3.29 17.72
N VAL A 18 9.26 3.00 18.73
CA VAL A 18 8.71 1.67 19.00
C VAL A 18 7.29 1.66 18.46
N VAL A 19 7.02 0.84 17.45
CA VAL A 19 5.65 0.52 17.06
C VAL A 19 5.11 -0.46 18.10
N PRO A 20 4.06 -0.11 18.86
CA PRO A 20 3.54 -0.99 19.90
C PRO A 20 3.06 -2.32 19.30
N PRO A 21 3.13 -3.44 20.06
CA PRO A 21 2.72 -4.75 19.58
C PRO A 21 1.19 -4.87 19.51
N GLU A 22 0.59 -4.12 18.59
CA GLU A 22 -0.86 -4.00 18.39
C GLU A 22 -1.35 -4.72 17.13
N TYR A 23 -0.42 -5.07 16.24
CA TYR A 23 -0.68 -5.61 14.91
C TYR A 23 -0.41 -7.10 14.87
N ASP A 24 -1.18 -7.83 14.07
CA ASP A 24 -0.98 -9.26 13.86
C ASP A 24 0.19 -9.50 12.89
N GLU A 25 0.45 -8.53 12.00
CA GLU A 25 1.50 -8.61 11.00
C GLU A 25 2.08 -7.23 10.69
N ILE A 26 3.39 -7.18 10.47
CA ILE A 26 4.12 -5.99 10.02
C ILE A 26 5.07 -6.41 8.91
N ARG A 27 5.06 -5.72 7.77
CA ARG A 27 5.98 -5.92 6.64
C ARG A 27 6.66 -4.59 6.30
N ASP A 28 7.98 -4.62 6.13
CA ASP A 28 8.74 -3.45 5.69
C ASP A 28 8.59 -3.28 4.17
N LEU A 29 8.26 -2.07 3.71
CA LEU A 29 8.19 -1.74 2.29
C LEU A 29 9.54 -1.34 1.69
N HIS A 30 10.59 -1.27 2.51
CA HIS A 30 11.94 -0.81 2.13
C HIS A 30 11.92 0.58 1.46
N HIS A 31 11.00 1.44 1.88
CA HIS A 31 10.78 2.77 1.31
C HIS A 31 10.50 3.77 2.43
N ASP A 32 11.46 4.63 2.75
CA ASP A 32 11.35 5.72 3.72
C ASP A 32 10.74 5.33 5.09
N GLY A 33 10.97 4.09 5.52
CA GLY A 33 10.46 3.56 6.77
C GLY A 33 8.94 3.35 6.80
N LEU A 34 8.30 3.19 5.64
CA LEU A 34 6.91 2.75 5.54
C LEU A 34 6.78 1.27 5.91
N LEU A 35 5.81 0.97 6.76
CA LEU A 35 5.48 -0.40 7.18
C LEU A 35 4.04 -0.71 6.81
N LEU A 36 3.80 -1.81 6.09
CA LEU A 36 2.47 -2.41 6.00
C LEU A 36 2.15 -3.06 7.33
N VAL A 37 0.96 -2.81 7.84
CA VAL A 37 0.48 -3.41 9.08
C VAL A 37 -0.88 -4.06 8.88
N ARG A 38 -1.11 -5.20 9.52
CA ARG A 38 -2.40 -5.88 9.54
C ARG A 38 -2.91 -6.04 10.96
N GLN A 39 -4.18 -5.77 11.15
CA GLN A 39 -4.91 -6.09 12.37
C GLN A 39 -6.25 -6.74 11.99
N GLY A 40 -6.48 -7.95 12.47
CA GLY A 40 -7.55 -8.80 11.97
C GLY A 40 -7.42 -9.05 10.46
N ALA A 41 -8.50 -8.77 9.73
CA ALA A 41 -8.55 -8.90 8.28
C ALA A 41 -8.16 -7.61 7.53
N LYS A 42 -7.83 -6.53 8.26
CA LYS A 42 -7.63 -5.20 7.65
C LYS A 42 -6.18 -4.77 7.65
N TRP A 43 -5.78 -4.13 6.56
CA TRP A 43 -4.45 -3.60 6.30
C TRP A 43 -4.45 -2.08 6.37
N GLY A 44 -3.30 -1.53 6.77
CA GLY A 44 -2.98 -0.11 6.78
C GLY A 44 -1.48 0.11 6.62
N VAL A 45 -1.04 1.36 6.72
CA VAL A 45 0.37 1.75 6.55
C VAL A 45 0.80 2.67 7.68
N LEU A 46 1.93 2.35 8.31
CA LEU A 46 2.62 3.23 9.24
C LEU A 46 3.79 3.93 8.57
N ASN A 47 4.09 5.16 8.98
CA ASN A 47 5.36 5.80 8.68
C ASN A 47 6.43 5.49 9.74
N ALA A 48 7.66 5.99 9.51
CA ALA A 48 8.80 5.85 10.42
C ALA A 48 8.59 6.44 11.83
N LYS A 49 7.55 7.29 12.01
CA LYS A 49 7.15 7.84 13.31
C LYS A 49 6.09 6.99 14.02
N GLY A 50 5.75 5.83 13.47
CA GLY A 50 4.73 4.92 14.00
C GLY A 50 3.30 5.45 13.88
N ARG A 51 3.05 6.41 12.98
CA ARG A 51 1.70 6.96 12.73
C ARG A 51 1.09 6.31 11.50
N LEU A 52 -0.20 5.97 11.58
CA LEU A 52 -0.96 5.51 10.42
C LEU A 52 -1.04 6.63 9.38
N THR A 53 -0.43 6.41 8.21
CA THR A 53 -0.62 7.23 7.00
C THR A 53 -1.77 6.71 6.16
N LEU A 54 -2.06 5.41 6.30
CA LEU A 54 -3.23 4.76 5.73
C LEU A 54 -3.93 3.94 6.83
N PRO A 55 -5.23 4.14 7.09
CA PRO A 55 -5.95 3.48 8.19
C PRO A 55 -6.11 1.97 7.96
N LEU A 56 -6.38 1.22 9.03
CA LEU A 56 -6.65 -0.22 9.03
C LEU A 56 -8.04 -0.55 8.47
N GLU A 57 -8.29 -0.25 7.20
CA GLU A 57 -9.62 -0.39 6.58
C GLU A 57 -9.61 -1.21 5.28
N TYR A 58 -8.42 -1.49 4.74
CA TYR A 58 -8.23 -2.11 3.42
C TYR A 58 -8.15 -3.62 3.51
N ASP A 59 -8.67 -4.32 2.51
CA ASP A 59 -8.75 -5.78 2.50
C ASP A 59 -7.40 -6.41 2.14
N ALA A 60 -6.62 -5.74 1.28
CA ALA A 60 -5.26 -6.15 0.97
C ALA A 60 -4.40 -4.96 0.54
N ILE A 61 -3.10 -5.04 0.82
CA ILE A 61 -2.07 -4.19 0.22
C ILE A 61 -0.98 -5.11 -0.34
N ARG A 62 -0.80 -5.09 -1.67
CA ARG A 62 0.09 -5.99 -2.41
C ARG A 62 1.28 -5.19 -2.95
N ALA A 63 2.45 -5.41 -2.38
CA ALA A 63 3.72 -4.87 -2.86
C ALA A 63 4.46 -5.94 -3.66
N THR A 64 4.91 -5.62 -4.89
CA THR A 64 5.74 -6.54 -5.69
C THR A 64 7.20 -6.19 -5.48
N ALA A 65 7.94 -7.05 -4.77
CA ALA A 65 9.30 -6.80 -4.32
C ALA A 65 10.39 -6.98 -5.41
N ALA A 66 10.02 -7.20 -6.67
CA ALA A 66 10.97 -7.72 -7.66
C ALA A 66 12.17 -6.78 -7.88
N ASN A 67 11.98 -5.47 -7.97
CA ASN A 67 13.02 -4.56 -8.50
C ASN A 67 13.13 -3.18 -7.79
N GLY A 68 12.66 -3.05 -6.55
CA GLY A 68 12.54 -1.75 -5.85
C GLY A 68 11.09 -1.41 -5.53
N PHE A 69 10.84 -0.20 -4.98
CA PHE A 69 9.50 0.23 -4.60
C PHE A 69 8.60 0.39 -5.84
N VAL A 70 7.83 -0.65 -6.15
CA VAL A 70 6.72 -0.60 -7.10
C VAL A 70 5.48 -0.20 -6.30
N LEU A 71 4.83 0.90 -6.69
CA LEU A 71 3.63 1.46 -6.05
C LEU A 71 2.62 0.35 -5.69
N PRO A 72 2.45 0.01 -4.39
CA PRO A 72 1.63 -1.14 -4.00
C PRO A 72 0.17 -0.99 -4.42
N VAL A 73 -0.45 -2.10 -4.82
CA VAL A 73 -1.89 -2.15 -5.13
C VAL A 73 -2.66 -2.27 -3.81
N VAL A 74 -3.63 -1.38 -3.61
CA VAL A 74 -4.52 -1.36 -2.45
C VAL A 74 -5.89 -1.86 -2.88
N GLU A 75 -6.45 -2.79 -2.12
CA GLU A 75 -7.76 -3.40 -2.38
C GLU A 75 -8.74 -3.07 -1.26
N GLN A 76 -9.96 -2.67 -1.63
CA GLN A 76 -11.08 -2.51 -0.71
C GLN A 76 -12.39 -2.80 -1.43
N ALA A 77 -13.20 -3.69 -0.85
CA ALA A 77 -14.50 -4.10 -1.39
C ALA A 77 -14.46 -4.52 -2.87
N GLY A 78 -13.41 -5.26 -3.28
CA GLY A 78 -13.23 -5.73 -4.65
C GLY A 78 -12.85 -4.65 -5.66
N ARG A 79 -12.50 -3.44 -5.21
CA ARG A 79 -11.98 -2.35 -6.03
C ARG A 79 -10.55 -2.06 -5.66
N PHE A 80 -9.84 -1.43 -6.60
CA PHE A 80 -8.40 -1.25 -6.50
C PHE A 80 -7.99 0.22 -6.65
N GLY A 81 -6.88 0.56 -6.00
CA GLY A 81 -6.13 1.80 -6.16
C GLY A 81 -4.64 1.56 -5.89
N TYR A 82 -3.85 2.62 -5.81
CA TYR A 82 -2.40 2.51 -5.58
C TYR A 82 -1.97 3.31 -4.36
N LEU A 83 -0.99 2.78 -3.65
CA LEU A 83 -0.29 3.45 -2.56
C LEU A 83 0.88 4.26 -3.13
N GLY A 84 0.95 5.53 -2.76
CA GLY A 84 2.03 6.46 -3.08
C GLY A 84 3.26 6.31 -2.18
N PRO A 85 4.38 6.96 -2.54
CA PRO A 85 5.62 6.93 -1.78
C PRO A 85 5.50 7.62 -0.40
N ASP A 86 4.51 8.49 -0.21
CA ASP A 86 4.24 9.14 1.08
C ASP A 86 3.44 8.26 2.06
N GLY A 87 3.12 7.02 1.65
CA GLY A 87 2.35 6.07 2.44
C GLY A 87 0.84 6.37 2.46
N LYS A 88 0.35 7.22 1.55
CA LYS A 88 -1.09 7.48 1.34
C LYS A 88 -1.55 6.93 0.00
N LEU A 89 -2.85 6.98 -0.27
CA LEU A 89 -3.37 6.64 -1.59
C LEU A 89 -2.86 7.64 -2.64
N LEU A 90 -2.18 7.13 -3.66
CA LEU A 90 -1.88 7.86 -4.89
C LEU A 90 -3.14 8.04 -5.74
N THR A 91 -4.01 7.01 -5.74
CA THR A 91 -5.28 7.04 -6.45
C THR A 91 -6.43 6.58 -5.56
N PRO A 92 -7.65 7.08 -5.78
CA PRO A 92 -8.84 6.53 -5.12
C PRO A 92 -9.00 5.03 -5.41
N ILE A 93 -9.62 4.29 -4.48
CA ILE A 93 -10.02 2.91 -4.71
C ILE A 93 -11.23 2.90 -5.67
N LYS A 94 -10.97 2.88 -6.97
CA LYS A 94 -12.01 3.02 -8.00
C LYS A 94 -11.86 2.09 -9.19
N TYR A 95 -10.75 1.38 -9.35
CA TYR A 95 -10.58 0.51 -10.52
C TYR A 95 -11.23 -0.86 -10.28
N ALA A 96 -11.78 -1.47 -11.33
CA ALA A 96 -12.27 -2.84 -11.30
C ALA A 96 -11.11 -3.84 -11.36
N THR A 97 -10.03 -3.50 -12.08
CA THR A 97 -8.76 -4.22 -12.04
C THR A 97 -7.59 -3.24 -12.03
N ALA A 98 -6.50 -3.62 -11.37
CA ALA A 98 -5.26 -2.85 -11.28
C ALA A 98 -4.06 -3.81 -11.38
N ALA A 99 -3.23 -3.64 -12.40
CA ALA A 99 -1.98 -4.39 -12.54
C ALA A 99 -0.84 -3.73 -11.75
N PRO A 100 0.18 -4.49 -11.31
CA PRO A 100 1.40 -3.88 -10.80
C PRO A 100 2.02 -2.90 -11.80
N PHE A 101 2.70 -1.87 -11.31
CA PHE A 101 3.48 -0.97 -12.14
C PHE A 101 4.63 -1.71 -12.83
N ALA A 102 4.82 -1.44 -14.12
CA ALA A 102 5.94 -1.90 -14.93
C ALA A 102 6.41 -0.73 -15.81
N GLN A 103 7.71 -0.40 -15.77
CA GLN A 103 8.29 0.72 -16.54
C GLN A 103 7.50 2.03 -16.35
N ASP A 104 7.22 2.40 -15.10
CA ASP A 104 6.48 3.62 -14.68
C ASP A 104 5.00 3.71 -15.10
N VAL A 105 4.43 2.63 -15.66
CA VAL A 105 3.01 2.59 -16.05
C VAL A 105 2.32 1.36 -15.46
N ALA A 106 1.06 1.51 -15.08
CA ALA A 106 0.19 0.41 -14.70
C ALA A 106 -1.07 0.38 -15.58
N ARG A 107 -1.56 -0.83 -15.88
CA ARG A 107 -2.84 -1.02 -16.56
C ARG A 107 -3.96 -1.07 -15.55
N VAL A 108 -5.06 -0.39 -15.86
CA VAL A 108 -6.27 -0.37 -15.04
C VAL A 108 -7.51 -0.55 -15.90
N THR A 109 -8.61 -0.98 -15.27
CA THR A 109 -9.93 -0.93 -15.90
C THR A 109 -10.91 -0.20 -14.99
N THR A 110 -11.83 0.58 -15.60
CA THR A 110 -12.91 1.23 -14.86
C THR A 110 -13.98 0.20 -14.44
N ALA A 111 -14.96 0.66 -13.64
CA ALA A 111 -16.15 -0.11 -13.30
C ALA A 111 -16.91 -0.66 -14.52
N THR A 112 -16.89 0.09 -15.62
CA THR A 112 -17.63 -0.20 -16.86
C THR A 112 -16.80 -1.04 -17.83
N GLY A 113 -15.59 -1.44 -17.45
CA GLY A 113 -14.69 -2.24 -18.28
C GLY A 113 -13.86 -1.43 -19.28
N GLN A 114 -13.85 -0.10 -19.20
CA GLN A 114 -12.99 0.73 -20.05
C GLN A 114 -11.52 0.52 -19.66
N PRO A 115 -10.64 0.12 -20.59
CA PRO A 115 -9.22 -0.02 -20.32
C PRO A 115 -8.54 1.36 -20.25
N GLY A 116 -7.52 1.46 -19.40
CA GLY A 116 -6.70 2.64 -19.29
C GLY A 116 -5.33 2.35 -18.69
N TYR A 117 -4.54 3.41 -18.62
CA TYR A 117 -3.19 3.41 -18.09
C TYR A 117 -3.06 4.49 -17.01
N LEU A 118 -2.21 4.21 -16.03
CA LEU A 118 -1.86 5.12 -14.96
C LEU A 118 -0.35 5.26 -14.90
N ASP A 119 0.18 6.48 -14.86
CA ASP A 119 1.62 6.68 -14.60
C ASP A 119 1.94 6.79 -13.10
N SER A 120 3.23 6.77 -12.76
CA SER A 120 3.69 6.79 -11.36
C SER A 120 3.39 8.09 -10.61
N ARG A 121 2.88 9.12 -11.31
CA ARG A 121 2.38 10.38 -10.72
C ARG A 121 0.87 10.38 -10.50
N GLY A 122 0.19 9.28 -10.82
CA GLY A 122 -1.26 9.17 -10.70
C GLY A 122 -2.03 9.75 -11.90
N ARG A 123 -1.36 10.08 -13.02
CA ARG A 123 -2.05 10.59 -14.21
C ARG A 123 -2.66 9.44 -15.00
N GLU A 124 -3.93 9.60 -15.36
CA GLU A 124 -4.73 8.60 -16.06
C GLU A 124 -4.78 8.90 -17.55
N PHE A 125 -4.66 7.86 -18.37
CA PHE A 125 -4.80 7.90 -19.82
C PHE A 125 -5.81 6.84 -20.23
N TRP A 126 -6.87 7.24 -20.91
CA TRP A 126 -7.97 6.37 -21.31
C TRP A 126 -7.95 6.16 -22.82
N ASP A 127 -8.21 4.94 -23.26
CA ASP A 127 -8.42 4.66 -24.68
C ASP A 127 -9.86 5.05 -25.03
N ASP A 128 -10.01 6.17 -25.73
CA ASP A 128 -11.27 6.57 -26.36
C ASP A 128 -11.36 5.85 -27.71
N LYS A 129 -12.16 4.79 -27.76
CA LYS A 129 -12.51 4.14 -29.03
C LYS A 129 -13.42 5.02 -29.88
#